data_AF-A0A6V8E2F6-F1
#
_entry.id   AF-A0A6V8E2F6-F1
#
_cell.length_a   1.000
_cell.length_b   1.000
_cell.length_c   1.000
_cell.angle_alpha   90.00
_cell.angle_beta   90.00
_cell.angle_gamma   90.00
#
_symmetry.space_group_name_H-M   'P 1'
#
loop_
_entity.id
_entity.type
_entity.pdbx_description
1 polymer ?
#
loop_
_entity_poly.entity_id
_entity_poly.type
_entity_poly.pdbx_seq_one_letter_code
_entity_poly.pdbx_strand_id
1 'polypeptide(L)'
;MDPSLQPIVGAYIEQRKISTILKKASEEGDEALLNSLVDPNKRRGAYKSGPRVEMMIEVLNAEGTITAACERMVLPENSHMGMVNLLKEFMDLLDVMTTDHEATKRNVRGMPDSFMEPKPRLMNLDD
;
A
#
# COMPACT_ATOMS: atom_id res chain seq x y z
N MET A 1 3.30 -3.29 18.03
CA MET A 1 2.57 -4.25 17.18
C MET A 1 2.04 -5.35 18.06
N ASP A 2 0.82 -5.80 17.77
CA ASP A 2 0.23 -6.99 18.40
C ASP A 2 1.11 -8.23 18.09
N PRO A 3 1.48 -9.06 19.09
CA PRO A 3 2.20 -10.31 18.86
C PRO A 3 1.55 -11.25 17.84
N SER A 4 0.21 -11.23 17.68
CA SER A 4 -0.51 -12.07 16.71
C SER A 4 -0.17 -11.75 15.24
N LEU A 5 0.29 -10.53 14.96
CA LEU A 5 0.64 -10.07 13.62
C LEU A 5 2.04 -10.51 13.18
N GLN A 6 2.96 -10.76 14.13
CA GLN A 6 4.34 -11.13 13.82
C GLN A 6 4.49 -12.33 12.87
N PRO A 7 3.72 -13.44 13.00
CA PRO A 7 3.87 -14.59 12.11
C PRO A 7 3.33 -14.35 10.69
N ILE A 8 2.45 -13.36 10.50
CA ILE A 8 1.72 -13.16 9.24
C ILE A 8 2.12 -11.88 8.51
N VAL A 9 2.92 -11.01 9.12
CA VAL A 9 3.36 -9.75 8.53
C VAL A 9 4.76 -9.89 7.92
N GLY A 10 4.86 -9.58 6.64
CA GLY A 10 6.10 -9.41 5.90
C GLY A 10 6.43 -7.93 5.71
N ALA A 11 7.71 -7.59 5.73
CA ALA A 11 8.18 -6.27 5.31
C ALA A 11 9.33 -6.41 4.31
N TYR A 12 9.23 -5.67 3.22
CA TYR A 12 10.22 -5.61 2.16
C TYR A 12 10.77 -4.19 2.06
N ILE A 13 12.10 -4.03 2.12
CA ILE A 13 12.76 -2.74 1.95
C ILE A 13 13.95 -2.92 1.01
N GLU A 14 13.96 -2.21 -0.11
CA GLU A 14 15.05 -2.24 -1.07
C GLU A 14 15.40 -0.85 -1.59
N GLN A 15 16.70 -0.60 -1.78
CA GLN A 15 17.17 0.59 -2.49
C GLN A 15 17.49 0.25 -3.95
N ARG A 16 16.73 0.81 -4.90
CA ARG A 16 16.89 0.58 -6.34
C ARG A 16 17.17 1.87 -7.11
N LYS A 17 17.75 1.74 -8.30
CA LYS A 17 17.86 2.86 -9.25
C LYS A 17 16.47 3.13 -9.85
N ILE A 18 16.09 4.41 -9.96
CA ILE A 18 14.82 4.82 -10.59
C ILE A 18 14.67 4.27 -12.02
N SER A 19 15.76 4.14 -12.78
CA SER A 19 15.74 3.55 -14.12
C SER A 19 15.30 2.08 -14.13
N THR A 20 15.68 1.31 -13.11
CA THR A 20 15.30 -0.10 -12.99
C THR A 20 13.82 -0.23 -12.62
N ILE A 21 13.32 0.67 -11.77
CA ILE A 21 11.90 0.75 -11.40
C ILE A 21 11.05 1.07 -12.63
N LEU A 22 11.41 2.13 -13.38
CA LEU A 22 10.68 2.52 -14.59
C LEU A 22 10.71 1.43 -15.68
N LYS A 23 11.83 0.70 -15.80
CA LYS A 23 11.93 -0.44 -16.73
C LYS A 23 10.95 -1.55 -16.36
N LYS A 24 10.92 -1.93 -15.07
CA LYS A 24 9.99 -2.95 -14.54
C LYS A 24 8.53 -2.54 -14.75
N ALA A 25 8.18 -1.30 -14.36
CA ALA A 25 6.83 -0.76 -14.53
C ALA A 25 6.38 -0.77 -16.01
N SER A 26 7.29 -0.45 -16.94
CA SER A 26 7.02 -0.52 -18.38
C SER A 26 6.85 -1.96 -18.90
N GLU A 27 7.53 -2.93 -18.31
CA GLU A 27 7.39 -4.36 -18.68
C GLU A 27 6.08 -4.94 -18.14
N GLU A 28 5.64 -4.48 -16.97
CA GLU A 28 4.42 -4.92 -16.28
C GLU A 28 3.15 -4.17 -16.73
N GLY A 29 3.31 -3.08 -17.48
CA GLY A 29 2.19 -2.24 -17.92
C GLY A 29 1.59 -1.38 -16.82
N ASP A 30 2.37 -1.05 -15.79
CA ASP A 30 1.95 -0.20 -14.67
C ASP A 30 1.99 1.29 -15.06
N GLU A 31 0.95 1.72 -15.76
CA GLU A 31 0.81 3.10 -16.21
C GLU A 31 0.69 4.09 -15.04
N ALA A 32 0.11 3.68 -13.92
CA ALA A 32 -0.06 4.54 -12.75
C ALA A 32 1.30 4.92 -12.16
N LEU A 33 2.16 3.94 -11.93
CA LEU A 33 3.50 4.18 -11.41
C LEU A 33 4.35 5.00 -12.39
N LEU A 34 4.28 4.69 -13.68
CA LEU A 34 4.98 5.47 -14.72
C LEU A 34 4.55 6.94 -14.71
N ASN A 35 3.25 7.22 -14.67
CA ASN A 35 2.71 8.57 -14.63
C ASN A 35 3.08 9.32 -13.34
N SER A 36 3.22 8.61 -12.22
CA SER A 36 3.59 9.22 -10.93
C SER A 36 5.08 9.60 -10.85
N LEU A 37 5.96 8.90 -11.58
CA LEU A 37 7.41 9.04 -11.46
C LEU A 37 8.06 9.83 -12.61
N VAL A 38 7.38 9.92 -13.76
CA VAL A 38 7.87 10.60 -14.96
C VAL A 38 7.37 12.05 -15.00
N ASP A 39 8.29 12.98 -15.25
CA ASP A 39 7.98 14.38 -15.50
C ASP A 39 7.38 14.51 -16.92
N PRO A 40 6.11 14.90 -17.07
CA PRO A 40 5.44 14.98 -18.38
C PRO A 40 6.09 16.01 -19.31
N ASN A 41 6.84 16.97 -18.78
CA ASN A 41 7.58 17.97 -19.56
C ASN A 41 8.94 17.47 -20.04
N LYS A 42 9.42 16.34 -19.52
CA LYS A 42 10.64 15.67 -19.97
C LYS A 42 10.24 14.40 -20.70
N ARG A 43 10.58 14.31 -21.99
CA ARG A 43 10.25 13.19 -22.89
C ARG A 43 10.52 11.76 -22.35
N ARG A 44 11.28 11.59 -21.25
CA ARG A 44 11.58 10.33 -20.52
C ARG A 44 12.33 10.57 -19.19
N GLY A 45 12.10 11.71 -18.52
CA GLY A 45 12.86 12.08 -17.32
C GLY A 45 12.07 11.80 -16.05
N ALA A 46 12.63 11.08 -15.07
CA ALA A 46 12.02 11.03 -13.74
C ALA A 46 12.00 12.44 -13.11
N TYR A 47 11.00 12.74 -12.25
CA TYR A 47 10.94 14.02 -11.52
C TYR A 47 12.24 14.36 -10.79
N LYS A 48 12.86 13.35 -10.19
CA LYS A 48 14.20 13.43 -9.57
C LYS A 48 15.04 12.22 -9.96
N SER A 49 16.23 12.43 -10.49
CA SER A 49 17.17 11.34 -10.73
C SER A 49 17.70 10.78 -9.41
N GLY A 50 18.25 9.55 -9.44
CA GLY A 50 18.92 8.94 -8.28
C GLY A 50 18.21 7.69 -7.74
N PRO A 51 18.75 7.10 -6.67
CA PRO A 51 18.16 5.93 -6.03
C PRO A 51 16.77 6.24 -5.42
N ARG A 52 16.01 5.18 -5.21
CA ARG A 52 14.74 5.14 -4.48
C ARG A 52 14.79 4.05 -3.44
N VAL A 53 14.17 4.30 -2.31
CA VAL A 53 13.88 3.29 -1.31
C VAL A 53 12.43 2.89 -1.50
N GLU A 54 12.22 1.65 -1.91
CA GLU A 54 10.93 0.98 -2.03
C GLU A 54 10.70 0.22 -0.72
N MET A 55 9.56 0.44 -0.10
CA MET A 55 9.16 -0.18 1.16
C MET A 55 7.75 -0.74 0.99
N MET A 56 7.53 -1.97 1.44
CA MET A 56 6.24 -2.62 1.44
C MET A 56 6.04 -3.34 2.78
N ILE A 57 4.84 -3.27 3.32
CA ILE A 57 4.40 -4.10 4.45
C ILE A 57 3.16 -4.83 4.00
N GLU A 58 3.15 -6.14 4.17
CA GLU A 58 2.07 -7.01 3.73
C GLU A 58 1.64 -7.97 4.83
N VAL A 59 0.39 -8.41 4.77
CA VAL A 59 -0.17 -9.49 5.59
C VAL A 59 -0.43 -10.68 4.68
N LEU A 60 -0.02 -11.85 5.12
CA LEU A 60 -0.28 -13.12 4.45
C LEU A 60 -1.32 -13.93 5.22
N ASN A 61 -2.20 -14.63 4.52
CA ASN A 61 -3.03 -15.68 5.13
C ASN A 61 -2.26 -17.00 5.28
N ALA A 62 -2.90 -18.01 5.88
CA ALA A 62 -2.32 -19.34 6.08
C ALA A 62 -1.89 -20.03 4.77
N GLU A 63 -2.53 -19.68 3.65
CA GLU A 63 -2.19 -20.14 2.31
C GLU A 63 -1.04 -19.36 1.65
N GLY A 64 -0.48 -18.34 2.33
CA GLY A 64 0.59 -17.49 1.80
C GLY A 64 0.14 -16.48 0.75
N THR A 65 -1.17 -16.21 0.65
CA THR A 65 -1.75 -15.17 -0.22
C THR A 65 -1.80 -13.84 0.52
N ILE A 66 -1.48 -12.76 -0.19
CA ILE A 66 -1.53 -11.39 0.35
C ILE A 66 -2.99 -11.01 0.63
N THR A 67 -3.30 -10.68 1.87
CA THR A 67 -4.62 -10.19 2.30
C THR A 67 -4.67 -8.67 2.40
N ALA A 68 -3.56 -8.05 2.79
CA ALA A 68 -3.41 -6.60 2.90
C ALA A 68 -1.99 -6.20 2.53
N ALA A 69 -1.81 -5.10 1.81
CA ALA A 69 -0.49 -4.56 1.54
C ALA A 69 -0.54 -3.03 1.53
N CYS A 70 0.50 -2.41 2.06
CA CYS A 70 0.81 -1.00 1.89
C CYS A 70 2.20 -0.88 1.29
N GLU A 71 2.35 -0.02 0.30
CA GLU A 71 3.62 0.23 -0.37
C GLU A 71 3.93 1.71 -0.42
N ARG A 72 5.22 2.04 -0.40
CA ARG A 72 5.70 3.42 -0.48
C ARG A 72 7.08 3.50 -1.10
N MET A 73 7.25 4.47 -1.99
CA MET A 73 8.54 4.78 -2.59
C MET A 73 8.98 6.19 -2.23
N VAL A 74 10.21 6.33 -1.74
CA VAL A 74 10.78 7.63 -1.34
C VAL A 74 12.23 7.80 -1.81
N LEU A 75 12.73 9.03 -1.74
CA LEU A 75 14.16 9.27 -1.81
C LEU A 75 14.85 8.78 -0.53
N PRO A 76 16.12 8.32 -0.58
CA PRO A 76 16.82 7.84 0.61
C PRO A 76 16.86 8.84 1.76
N GLU A 77 16.98 10.14 1.47
CA GLU A 77 16.95 11.24 2.44
C GLU A 77 15.63 11.31 3.24
N ASN A 78 14.54 10.78 2.69
CA ASN A 78 13.21 10.76 3.30
C ASN A 78 12.81 9.36 3.80
N SER A 79 13.71 8.38 3.77
CA SER A 79 13.44 6.98 4.12
C SER A 79 12.80 6.83 5.50
N HIS A 80 13.34 7.50 6.52
CA HIS A 80 12.79 7.45 7.88
C HIS A 80 11.34 7.92 7.95
N MET A 81 11.04 9.11 7.42
CA MET A 81 9.67 9.65 7.40
C MET A 81 8.75 8.80 6.52
N GLY A 82 9.26 8.28 5.41
CA GLY A 82 8.54 7.34 4.56
C GLY A 82 8.12 6.09 5.33
N MET A 83 9.03 5.49 6.09
CA MET A 83 8.75 4.29 6.89
C MET A 83 7.73 4.56 8.00
N VAL A 84 7.84 5.69 8.71
CA VAL A 84 6.86 6.07 9.76
C VAL A 84 5.46 6.21 9.16
N ASN A 85 5.34 6.88 8.01
CA ASN A 85 4.05 7.03 7.34
C ASN A 85 3.50 5.71 6.83
N LEU A 86 4.36 4.85 6.26
CA LEU A 86 3.97 3.51 5.80
C LEU A 86 3.43 2.66 6.94
N LEU A 87 4.11 2.66 8.10
CA LEU A 87 3.65 1.95 9.29
C LEU A 87 2.29 2.48 9.77
N LYS A 88 2.10 3.80 9.75
CA LYS A 88 0.82 4.40 10.13
C LYS A 88 -0.30 3.98 9.18
N GLU A 89 -0.07 4.08 7.87
CA GLU A 89 -1.04 3.65 6.85
C GLU A 89 -1.38 2.17 6.96
N PHE A 90 -0.38 1.34 7.23
CA PHE A 90 -0.59 -0.09 7.44
C PHE A 90 -1.42 -0.38 8.70
N MET A 91 -1.17 0.32 9.80
CA MET A 91 -1.97 0.20 11.02
C MET A 91 -3.42 0.68 10.80
N ASP A 92 -3.61 1.80 10.09
CA ASP A 92 -4.94 2.31 9.75
C ASP A 92 -5.69 1.31 8.84
N LEU A 93 -5.00 0.68 7.88
CA LEU A 93 -5.57 -0.37 7.04
C LEU A 93 -5.99 -1.60 7.85
N LEU A 94 -5.12 -2.07 8.75
CA LEU A 94 -5.43 -3.18 9.63
C LEU A 94 -6.64 -2.90 10.52
N ASP A 95 -6.74 -1.69 11.08
CA ASP A 95 -7.87 -1.28 11.91
C ASP A 95 -9.18 -1.35 11.13
N VAL A 96 -9.20 -0.82 9.91
CA VAL A 96 -10.37 -0.91 9.02
C VAL A 96 -10.70 -2.38 8.70
N MET A 97 -9.70 -3.20 8.39
CA MET A 97 -9.95 -4.59 8.01
C MET A 97 -10.43 -5.47 9.16
N THR A 98 -10.07 -5.14 10.40
CA THR A 98 -10.36 -5.95 11.60
C THR A 98 -11.53 -5.42 12.42
N THR A 99 -12.09 -4.27 12.05
CA THR A 99 -13.25 -3.68 12.73
C THR A 99 -14.56 -4.02 12.02
N ASP A 100 -15.62 -4.29 12.79
CA ASP A 100 -16.96 -4.46 12.24
C ASP A 100 -17.49 -3.10 11.75
N HIS A 101 -18.07 -3.08 10.56
CA HIS A 101 -18.48 -1.84 9.90
C HIS A 101 -19.95 -1.55 10.19
N GLU A 102 -20.21 -0.49 10.96
CA GLU A 102 -21.56 -0.05 11.26
C GLU A 102 -22.30 0.48 10.03
N ALA A 103 -23.63 0.36 10.07
CA ALA A 103 -24.50 0.91 9.04
C ALA A 103 -24.37 2.44 8.97
N THR A 104 -24.17 2.98 7.77
CA THR A 104 -24.09 4.43 7.57
C THR A 104 -25.47 5.01 7.27
N LYS A 105 -25.84 6.08 7.97
CA LYS A 105 -27.13 6.80 7.74
C LYS A 105 -27.09 7.74 6.55
N ARG A 106 -25.92 7.98 5.95
CA ARG A 106 -25.70 8.93 4.86
C ARG A 106 -25.67 8.21 3.53
N ASN A 107 -26.60 8.56 2.63
CA ASN A 107 -26.51 8.09 1.26
C ASN A 107 -25.24 8.64 0.57
N VAL A 108 -24.39 7.73 0.12
CA VAL A 108 -23.16 8.00 -0.63
C VAL A 108 -23.51 7.91 -2.11
N ARG A 109 -23.56 9.07 -2.76
CA ARG A 109 -23.96 9.19 -4.16
C ARG A 109 -23.09 8.30 -5.06
N GLY A 110 -23.73 7.42 -5.83
CA GLY A 110 -23.07 6.51 -6.77
C GLY A 110 -22.72 5.14 -6.20
N MET A 111 -22.98 4.88 -4.91
CA MET A 111 -22.87 3.56 -4.30
C MET A 111 -24.22 2.84 -4.27
N PRO A 112 -24.25 1.50 -4.33
CA PRO A 112 -25.47 0.73 -4.16
C PRO A 112 -26.01 0.85 -2.72
N ASP A 113 -27.31 0.59 -2.52
CA ASP A 113 -27.94 0.66 -1.19
C ASP A 113 -27.28 -0.29 -0.17
N SER A 114 -26.75 -1.43 -0.63
CA SER A 114 -26.00 -2.39 0.19
C SER A 114 -24.68 -1.84 0.75
N PHE A 115 -24.21 -0.68 0.28
CA PHE A 115 -23.08 0.02 0.88
C PHE A 115 -23.44 0.61 2.25
N MET A 116 -24.72 0.88 2.51
CA MET A 116 -25.20 1.45 3.77
C MET A 116 -25.42 0.40 4.85
N GLU A 117 -25.49 -0.87 4.46
CA GLU A 117 -25.75 -1.99 5.35
C GLU A 117 -24.53 -2.29 6.23
N PRO A 118 -24.75 -2.76 7.47
CA PRO A 118 -23.64 -3.18 8.32
C PRO A 118 -22.91 -4.37 7.70
N LYS A 119 -21.59 -4.40 7.85
CA LYS A 119 -20.76 -5.50 7.34
C LYS A 119 -19.84 -6.03 8.43
N PRO A 120 -19.62 -7.35 8.50
CA PRO A 120 -18.61 -7.89 9.39
C PRO A 120 -17.22 -7.40 8.96
N ARG A 121 -16.27 -7.46 9.90
CA ARG A 121 -14.86 -7.26 9.60
C ARG A 121 -14.39 -8.13 8.42
N LEU A 122 -13.43 -7.62 7.67
CA LEU A 122 -12.88 -8.28 6.48
C LEU A 122 -11.80 -9.30 6.83
N MET A 123 -11.17 -9.16 8.00
CA MET A 123 -10.10 -10.01 8.48
C MET A 123 -10.29 -10.32 9.97
N ASN A 124 -10.23 -11.60 10.32
CA ASN A 124 -10.10 -12.06 11.70
C ASN A 124 -8.62 -12.34 11.97
N LEU A 125 -8.07 -11.75 13.04
CA LEU A 125 -6.69 -12.02 13.48
C LEU A 125 -6.61 -13.19 14.48
N ASP A 126 -7.76 -13.68 14.95
CA ASP A 126 -7.89 -14.73 15.97
C ASP A 126 -8.10 -16.14 15.38
N ASP A 127 -8.28 -16.23 14.05
CA ASP A 127 -8.44 -17.49 13.30
C ASP A 127 -7.08 -18.05 12.87
#